data_AF-A0A183PIZ7-F1
#
_entry.id   AF-A0A183PIZ7-F1
#
_cell.length_a   1.000
_cell.length_b   1.000
_cell.length_c   1.000
_cell.angle_alpha   90.00
_cell.angle_beta   90.00
_cell.angle_gamma   90.00
#
_symmetry.space_group_name_H-M   'P 1'
#
loop_
_entity.id
_entity.type
_entity.pdbx_description
1 polymer ?
#
loop_
_entity_poly.entity_id
_entity_poly.type
_entity_poly.pdbx_seq_one_letter_code
_entity_poly.pdbx_strand_id
1 'polypeptide(L)'
;MKNPRPYLLPPQPRPPFRVVVLGPKASGKTELIHILAESYRAKIIDIAGMLQEEYNIRISEKLKEIQEKTEAIVIKEITEKQQLEIQSLNSEKVTEDTTEITEEIVTNKTEEQITNDKDSQEGEKTSELNEKKEQSPSSDIPQYLLQPIDKDHPEVKKRVAEALQSIKQESIEIEVDFYINAVRAAVDEAEAKLRNDNPGGPYHGQWIIDGLPARPDVWRSFTENAPELLPDLIVYLQDTSINSEYLLRRWIQLKIEEFSGL
;
A
#
# COMPACT_ATOMS: atom_id res chain seq x y z
N MET A 1 43.44 17.44 41.57
CA MET A 1 43.54 16.03 41.14
C MET A 1 44.18 15.99 39.76
N LYS A 2 45.26 15.23 39.55
CA LYS A 2 45.89 15.07 38.21
C LYS A 2 45.00 14.18 37.34
N ASN A 3 44.90 14.50 36.05
CA ASN A 3 44.13 13.72 35.08
C ASN A 3 44.65 12.27 35.03
N PRO A 4 43.83 11.24 35.29
CA PRO A 4 44.27 9.85 35.33
C PRO A 4 44.52 9.24 33.94
N ARG A 5 44.08 9.90 32.85
CA ARG A 5 44.24 9.40 31.47
C ARG A 5 45.66 8.96 31.05
N PRO A 6 46.75 9.64 31.45
CA PRO A 6 48.12 9.23 31.11
C PRO A 6 48.54 7.90 31.73
N TYR A 7 47.82 7.40 32.75
CA TYR A 7 48.10 6.14 33.44
C TYR A 7 47.24 4.98 32.94
N LEU A 8 46.36 5.20 31.96
CA LEU A 8 45.52 4.17 31.36
C LEU A 8 46.23 3.55 30.16
N LEU A 9 46.32 2.23 30.13
CA LEU A 9 46.76 1.47 28.96
C LEU A 9 45.72 1.65 27.83
N PRO A 10 46.14 1.91 26.58
CA PRO A 10 45.21 1.91 25.45
C PRO A 10 44.70 0.49 25.17
N PRO A 11 43.43 0.32 24.71
CA PRO A 11 42.46 1.37 24.39
C PRO A 11 41.81 1.94 25.65
N GLN A 12 41.84 3.28 25.77
CA GLN A 12 41.22 3.95 26.91
C GLN A 12 39.71 3.64 26.93
N PRO A 13 39.15 3.24 28.09
CA PRO A 13 37.72 3.00 28.19
C PRO A 13 36.99 4.30 27.88
N ARG A 14 36.09 4.23 26.90
CA ARG A 14 35.19 5.33 26.56
C ARG A 14 33.89 5.11 27.32
N PRO A 15 33.31 6.17 27.91
CA PRO A 15 32.01 6.04 28.56
C PRO A 15 30.96 5.62 27.53
N PRO A 16 29.91 4.90 27.95
CA PRO A 16 28.76 4.65 27.08
C PRO A 16 28.19 5.99 26.61
N PHE A 17 27.81 6.04 25.34
CA PHE A 17 27.35 7.26 24.67
C PHE A 17 25.99 7.00 24.02
N ARG A 18 24.95 7.69 24.49
CA ARG A 18 23.58 7.62 23.99
C ARG A 18 23.09 9.02 23.70
N VAL A 19 22.94 9.37 22.44
CA VAL A 19 22.60 10.74 22.04
C VAL A 19 21.47 10.76 21.02
N VAL A 20 20.54 11.69 21.19
CA VAL A 20 19.56 12.05 20.17
C VAL A 20 19.88 13.46 19.67
N VAL A 21 19.95 13.63 18.36
CA VAL A 21 20.16 14.94 17.73
C VAL A 21 18.86 15.41 17.07
N LEU A 22 18.44 16.62 17.40
CA LEU A 22 17.21 17.26 16.96
C LEU A 22 17.49 18.63 16.33
N GLY A 23 16.52 19.14 15.59
CA GLY A 23 16.56 20.47 14.99
C GLY A 23 15.91 20.52 13.61
N PRO A 24 15.79 21.72 13.01
CA PRO A 24 15.23 21.90 11.68
C PRO A 24 16.11 21.32 10.56
N LYS A 25 15.55 21.23 9.35
CA LYS A 25 16.30 20.81 8.15
C LYS A 25 17.38 21.85 7.83
N ALA A 26 18.46 21.41 7.18
CA ALA A 26 19.62 22.24 6.81
C ALA A 26 20.50 22.77 7.97
N SER A 27 20.23 22.43 9.24
CA SER A 27 21.08 22.84 10.38
C SER A 27 22.44 22.14 10.46
N GLY A 28 22.73 21.16 9.60
CA GLY A 28 23.96 20.36 9.68
C GLY A 28 23.93 19.25 10.74
N LYS A 29 22.73 18.81 11.15
CA LYS A 29 22.54 17.69 12.10
C LYS A 29 23.31 16.44 11.66
N THR A 30 23.13 16.04 10.39
CA THR A 30 23.76 14.86 9.80
C THR A 30 25.29 14.93 9.88
N GLU A 31 25.89 16.08 9.60
CA GLU A 31 27.34 16.29 9.72
C GLU A 31 27.82 16.11 11.17
N LEU A 32 27.11 16.71 12.12
CA LEU A 32 27.41 16.56 13.54
C LEU A 32 27.27 15.10 13.99
N ILE A 33 26.24 14.39 13.53
CA ILE A 33 26.05 12.97 13.83
C ILE A 33 27.21 12.14 13.30
N HIS A 34 27.67 12.38 12.07
CA HIS A 34 28.82 11.67 11.51
C HIS A 34 30.11 11.91 12.30
N ILE A 35 30.40 13.17 12.66
CA ILE A 35 31.58 13.52 13.48
C ILE A 35 31.48 12.86 14.87
N LEU A 36 30.30 12.85 15.49
CA LEU A 36 30.07 12.19 16.77
C LEU A 36 30.20 10.67 16.65
N ALA A 37 29.66 10.07 15.60
CA ALA A 37 29.74 8.64 15.35
C ALA A 37 31.19 8.19 15.18
N GLU A 38 32.00 8.93 14.42
CA GLU A 38 33.43 8.63 14.23
C GLU A 38 34.22 8.81 15.54
N SER A 39 34.03 9.95 16.21
CA SER A 39 34.78 10.27 17.43
C SER A 39 34.48 9.31 18.57
N TYR A 40 33.22 8.86 18.73
CA TYR A 40 32.81 7.93 19.78
C TYR A 40 32.75 6.46 19.33
N ARG A 41 32.94 6.18 18.03
CA ARG A 41 32.69 4.86 17.41
C ARG A 41 31.26 4.36 17.66
N ALA A 42 30.31 5.28 17.62
CA ALA A 42 28.91 4.99 17.88
C ALA A 42 28.18 4.60 16.59
N LYS A 43 27.19 3.72 16.70
CA LYS A 43 26.31 3.34 15.60
C LYS A 43 25.25 4.43 15.38
N ILE A 44 25.12 4.89 14.14
CA ILE A 44 24.05 5.79 13.74
C ILE A 44 22.78 4.97 13.48
N ILE A 45 21.68 5.35 14.12
CA ILE A 45 20.35 4.79 13.96
C ILE A 45 19.49 5.87 13.30
N ASP A 46 19.21 5.71 12.01
CA ASP A 46 18.35 6.63 11.26
C ASP A 46 16.88 6.20 11.36
N ILE A 47 16.12 6.88 12.20
CA ILE A 47 14.69 6.62 12.38
C ILE A 47 13.90 7.16 11.19
N ALA A 48 14.35 8.27 10.58
CA ALA A 48 13.61 8.90 9.50
C ALA A 48 13.57 7.98 8.27
N GLY A 49 14.69 7.33 7.93
CA GLY A 49 14.74 6.31 6.88
C GLY A 49 13.82 5.12 7.15
N MET A 50 13.92 4.51 8.34
CA MET A 50 13.07 3.38 8.74
C MET A 50 11.58 3.73 8.67
N LEU A 51 11.22 4.95 9.08
CA LEU A 51 9.85 5.43 9.03
C LEU A 51 9.33 5.59 7.60
N GLN A 52 10.18 6.06 6.68
CA GLN A 52 9.81 6.20 5.27
C GLN A 52 9.54 4.86 4.61
N GLU A 53 10.34 3.83 4.91
CA GLU A 53 10.12 2.47 4.39
C GLU A 53 8.76 1.93 4.83
N GLU A 54 8.42 2.07 6.10
CA GLU A 54 7.17 1.61 6.69
C GLU A 54 5.95 2.39 6.21
N TYR A 55 6.13 3.70 6.01
CA TYR A 55 5.13 4.52 5.36
C TYR A 55 4.88 4.05 3.92
N ASN A 56 5.93 3.75 3.16
CA ASN A 56 5.83 3.27 1.78
C ASN A 56 5.15 1.90 1.70
N ILE A 57 5.46 0.99 2.63
CA ILE A 57 4.80 -0.31 2.74
C ILE A 57 3.30 -0.12 2.97
N ARG A 58 2.91 0.63 4.02
CA ARG A 58 1.49 0.90 4.33
C ARG A 58 0.75 1.59 3.18
N ILE A 59 1.39 2.56 2.53
CA ILE A 59 0.82 3.18 1.33
C ILE A 59 0.59 2.12 0.27
N SER A 60 1.59 1.31 -0.05
CA SER A 60 1.49 0.31 -1.12
C SER A 60 0.38 -0.71 -0.88
N GLU A 61 0.16 -1.11 0.37
CA GLU A 61 -0.91 -2.02 0.77
C GLU A 61 -2.28 -1.37 0.58
N LYS A 62 -2.47 -0.15 1.07
CA LYS A 62 -3.72 0.60 0.86
C LYS A 62 -4.01 0.84 -0.61
N LEU A 63 -2.98 1.16 -1.41
CA LEU A 63 -3.12 1.33 -2.86
C LEU A 63 -3.60 0.04 -3.52
N LYS A 64 -3.03 -1.12 -3.17
CA LYS A 64 -3.46 -2.43 -3.69
C LYS A 64 -4.90 -2.76 -3.30
N GLU A 65 -5.24 -2.60 -2.02
CA GLU A 65 -6.58 -2.89 -1.52
C GLU A 65 -7.64 -2.04 -2.24
N ILE A 66 -7.34 -0.76 -2.48
CA ILE A 66 -8.27 0.14 -3.18
C ILE A 66 -8.30 -0.16 -4.68
N GLN A 67 -7.18 -0.53 -5.30
CA GLN A 67 -7.17 -1.02 -6.68
C GLN A 67 -8.11 -2.21 -6.83
N GLU A 68 -7.94 -3.24 -6.01
CA GLU A 68 -8.77 -4.46 -6.08
C GLU A 68 -10.26 -4.18 -5.81
N LYS A 69 -10.56 -3.36 -4.80
CA LYS A 69 -11.95 -2.96 -4.49
C LYS A 69 -12.56 -2.17 -5.64
N THR A 70 -11.85 -1.19 -6.19
CA THR A 70 -12.34 -0.33 -7.27
C THR A 70 -12.49 -1.11 -8.56
N GLU A 71 -11.52 -1.96 -8.92
CA GLU A 71 -11.61 -2.87 -10.07
C GLU A 71 -12.85 -3.74 -9.97
N ALA A 72 -13.08 -4.39 -8.82
CA ALA A 72 -14.23 -5.26 -8.62
C ALA A 72 -15.57 -4.51 -8.70
N ILE A 73 -15.66 -3.30 -8.12
CA ILE A 73 -16.87 -2.48 -8.17
C ILE A 73 -17.15 -2.05 -9.62
N VAL A 74 -16.14 -1.54 -10.33
CA VAL A 74 -16.32 -1.02 -11.68
C VAL A 74 -16.61 -2.13 -12.68
N ILE A 75 -15.93 -3.28 -12.58
CA ILE A 75 -16.23 -4.44 -13.44
C ILE A 75 -17.69 -4.86 -13.24
N LYS A 76 -18.17 -4.95 -11.99
CA LYS A 76 -19.58 -5.27 -11.71
C LYS A 76 -20.53 -4.26 -12.35
N GLU A 77 -20.30 -2.96 -12.14
CA GLU A 77 -21.15 -1.90 -12.74
C GLU A 77 -21.20 -1.98 -14.27
N ILE A 78 -20.07 -2.23 -14.93
CA ILE A 78 -20.03 -2.32 -16.40
C ILE A 78 -20.70 -3.62 -16.86
N THR A 79 -20.49 -4.75 -16.17
CA THR A 79 -21.15 -6.03 -16.51
C THR A 79 -22.67 -5.93 -16.37
N GLU A 80 -23.17 -5.27 -15.32
CA GLU A 80 -24.59 -5.05 -15.11
C GLU A 80 -25.18 -4.18 -16.23
N LYS A 81 -24.48 -3.10 -16.62
CA LYS A 81 -24.88 -2.26 -17.77
C LYS A 81 -24.94 -3.06 -19.07
N GLN A 82 -23.93 -3.88 -19.37
CA GLN A 82 -23.92 -4.73 -20.56
C GLN A 82 -25.08 -5.74 -20.56
N GLN A 83 -25.38 -6.37 -19.41
CA GLN A 83 -26.48 -7.32 -19.30
C GLN A 83 -27.85 -6.67 -19.51
N LEU A 84 -28.05 -5.46 -18.99
CA LEU A 84 -29.27 -4.69 -19.23
C LEU A 84 -29.44 -4.36 -20.72
N GLU A 85 -28.36 -3.96 -21.39
CA GLU A 85 -28.37 -3.65 -22.84
C GLU A 85 -28.73 -4.88 -23.68
N ILE A 86 -28.18 -6.06 -23.34
CA ILE A 86 -28.53 -7.33 -23.98
C ILE A 86 -30.01 -7.69 -23.74
N GLN A 87 -30.53 -7.48 -22.53
CA GLN A 87 -31.93 -7.76 -22.20
C GLN A 87 -32.89 -6.84 -22.98
N SER A 88 -32.56 -5.55 -23.12
CA SER A 88 -33.36 -4.64 -23.95
C SER A 88 -33.37 -5.06 -25.43
N LEU A 89 -32.21 -5.41 -26.00
CA LEU A 89 -32.10 -5.88 -27.39
C LEU A 89 -32.88 -7.17 -27.63
N ASN A 90 -32.91 -8.08 -26.66
CA ASN A 90 -33.69 -9.30 -26.76
C ASN A 90 -35.20 -9.04 -26.64
N SER A 91 -35.63 -8.03 -25.86
CA SER A 91 -37.06 -7.70 -25.73
C SER A 91 -37.65 -7.01 -26.96
N GLU A 92 -36.86 -6.20 -27.67
CA GLU A 92 -37.29 -5.55 -28.93
C GLU A 92 -37.48 -6.56 -30.07
N LYS A 93 -36.70 -7.65 -30.10
CA LYS A 93 -36.86 -8.71 -31.11
C LYS A 93 -38.14 -9.55 -30.95
N VAL A 94 -38.63 -9.75 -29.71
CA VAL A 94 -39.88 -10.52 -29.46
C VAL A 94 -41.12 -9.80 -30.00
N THR A 95 -41.07 -8.46 -30.15
CA THR A 95 -42.18 -7.69 -30.72
C THR A 95 -42.23 -7.70 -32.25
N GLU A 96 -41.13 -8.00 -32.94
CA GLU A 96 -41.11 -8.09 -34.41
C GLU A 96 -41.56 -9.48 -34.91
N ASP A 97 -41.17 -10.56 -34.22
CA ASP A 97 -41.53 -11.94 -34.62
C ASP A 97 -43.04 -12.28 -34.42
N THR A 98 -43.76 -11.53 -33.56
CA THR A 98 -45.20 -11.76 -33.36
C THR A 98 -46.09 -11.12 -34.44
N THR A 99 -45.57 -10.18 -35.22
CA THR A 99 -46.31 -9.58 -36.34
C THR A 99 -46.30 -10.46 -37.59
N GLU A 100 -45.25 -11.26 -37.83
CA GLU A 100 -45.16 -12.10 -39.05
C GLU A 100 -45.95 -13.42 -38.95
N ILE A 101 -46.13 -13.99 -37.75
CA ILE A 101 -46.82 -15.29 -37.58
C ILE A 101 -48.35 -15.17 -37.72
N THR A 102 -48.93 -13.97 -37.63
CA THR A 102 -50.39 -13.78 -37.74
C THR A 102 -50.94 -13.73 -39.17
N GLU A 103 -50.10 -13.54 -40.19
CA GLU A 103 -50.56 -13.48 -41.59
C GLU A 103 -50.65 -14.85 -42.29
N GLU A 104 -49.92 -15.89 -41.83
CA GLU A 104 -49.93 -17.21 -42.48
C GLU A 104 -51.02 -18.18 -41.99
N ILE A 105 -51.68 -17.94 -40.84
CA ILE A 105 -52.60 -18.93 -40.22
C ILE A 105 -54.04 -18.83 -40.76
N VAL A 106 -54.43 -17.78 -41.50
CA VAL A 106 -55.83 -17.56 -41.93
C VAL A 106 -56.23 -18.33 -43.20
N THR A 107 -55.30 -18.87 -44.00
CA THR A 107 -55.68 -19.39 -45.34
C THR A 107 -55.89 -20.90 -45.45
N ASN A 108 -55.40 -21.74 -44.52
CA ASN A 108 -55.44 -23.19 -44.74
C ASN A 108 -55.90 -23.97 -43.51
N LYS A 109 -57.19 -24.35 -43.48
CA LYS A 109 -57.69 -25.70 -43.13
C LYS A 109 -59.21 -25.70 -42.90
N THR A 110 -59.95 -25.91 -43.98
CA THR A 110 -61.26 -26.60 -43.96
C THR A 110 -61.01 -28.07 -44.31
N GLU A 111 -61.82 -28.98 -43.74
CA GLU A 111 -61.94 -30.42 -44.06
C GLU A 111 -60.80 -31.32 -43.53
N GLU A 112 -60.94 -32.51 -42.93
CA GLU A 112 -61.99 -33.48 -42.55
C GLU A 112 -61.31 -34.43 -41.54
N GLN A 113 -61.87 -34.69 -40.34
CA GLN A 113 -62.56 -35.92 -39.89
C GLN A 113 -61.84 -37.30 -39.99
N ILE A 114 -61.68 -37.96 -38.80
CA ILE A 114 -61.99 -39.39 -38.48
C ILE A 114 -60.92 -40.44 -38.92
N THR A 115 -60.42 -41.48 -38.20
CA THR A 115 -60.87 -42.42 -37.13
C THR A 115 -59.66 -43.25 -36.60
N ASN A 116 -59.74 -43.76 -35.35
CA ASN A 116 -59.47 -45.13 -34.80
C ASN A 116 -58.18 -45.92 -35.20
N ASP A 117 -57.60 -46.88 -34.46
CA ASP A 117 -57.78 -47.56 -33.16
C ASP A 117 -56.47 -48.36 -32.88
N LYS A 118 -56.23 -48.66 -31.59
CA LYS A 118 -55.46 -49.75 -30.90
C LYS A 118 -54.62 -50.79 -31.71
N ASP A 119 -53.43 -51.17 -31.22
CA ASP A 119 -53.22 -52.34 -30.32
C ASP A 119 -51.76 -52.55 -29.80
N SER A 120 -51.71 -53.00 -28.53
CA SER A 120 -50.79 -53.82 -27.71
C SER A 120 -49.30 -54.14 -28.01
N GLN A 121 -48.48 -53.94 -26.95
CA GLN A 121 -47.41 -54.78 -26.31
C GLN A 121 -46.22 -55.26 -27.19
N GLU A 122 -44.94 -55.32 -26.76
CA GLU A 122 -44.30 -55.57 -25.47
C GLU A 122 -42.80 -55.14 -25.54
N GLY A 123 -42.12 -54.97 -24.40
CA GLY A 123 -40.78 -54.36 -24.22
C GLY A 123 -39.56 -55.09 -24.83
N GLU A 124 -38.31 -54.66 -24.62
CA GLU A 124 -37.73 -53.83 -23.55
C GLU A 124 -36.30 -53.36 -23.93
N LYS A 125 -35.85 -52.24 -23.34
CA LYS A 125 -34.45 -51.74 -23.17
C LYS A 125 -33.75 -51.18 -24.44
N THR A 126 -33.13 -50.01 -24.45
CA THR A 126 -32.51 -49.18 -23.39
C THR A 126 -32.16 -47.80 -23.99
N SER A 127 -32.09 -46.77 -23.12
CA SER A 127 -31.28 -45.55 -23.25
C SER A 127 -31.40 -44.70 -24.51
N GLU A 128 -32.01 -43.50 -24.41
CA GLU A 128 -31.43 -42.32 -25.06
C GLU A 128 -31.91 -41.01 -24.42
N LEU A 129 -30.96 -40.09 -24.39
CA LEU A 129 -30.94 -38.83 -23.67
C LEU A 129 -32.07 -37.90 -24.11
N ASN A 130 -32.59 -37.22 -23.12
CA ASN A 130 -33.43 -36.03 -23.26
C ASN A 130 -32.54 -34.89 -23.80
N GLU A 131 -32.45 -34.77 -25.14
CA GLU A 131 -31.86 -33.61 -25.82
C GLU A 131 -32.76 -32.38 -25.60
N LYS A 132 -32.54 -31.66 -24.49
CA LYS A 132 -32.84 -30.24 -24.46
C LYS A 132 -31.76 -29.55 -25.29
N LYS A 133 -32.10 -29.32 -26.57
CA LYS A 133 -31.38 -28.47 -27.50
C LYS A 133 -30.85 -27.22 -26.80
N GLU A 134 -29.54 -27.14 -26.69
CA GLU A 134 -28.80 -25.91 -26.56
C GLU A 134 -29.18 -25.03 -27.76
N GLN A 135 -30.00 -24.00 -27.51
CA GLN A 135 -30.13 -22.89 -28.43
C GLN A 135 -28.84 -22.07 -28.33
N SER A 136 -28.02 -22.22 -29.35
CA SER A 136 -26.89 -21.34 -29.66
C SER A 136 -27.39 -19.88 -29.69
N PRO A 137 -26.63 -18.90 -29.15
CA PRO A 137 -27.04 -17.50 -29.21
C PRO A 137 -27.03 -17.03 -30.66
N SER A 138 -28.12 -16.39 -31.07
CA SER A 138 -28.36 -15.87 -32.41
C SER A 138 -27.37 -14.75 -32.79
N SER A 139 -27.11 -14.66 -34.09
CA SER A 139 -26.02 -13.98 -34.77
C SER A 139 -26.02 -12.43 -34.76
N ASP A 140 -26.82 -11.76 -33.94
CA ASP A 140 -27.04 -10.31 -34.02
C ASP A 140 -26.95 -9.57 -32.66
N ILE A 141 -26.07 -10.02 -31.76
CA ILE A 141 -25.65 -9.23 -30.60
C ILE A 141 -24.32 -8.55 -30.96
N PRO A 142 -24.19 -7.21 -30.82
CA PRO A 142 -22.92 -6.53 -31.03
C PRO A 142 -21.80 -7.21 -30.24
N GLN A 143 -20.73 -7.61 -30.93
CA GLN A 143 -19.69 -8.47 -30.38
C GLN A 143 -18.96 -7.88 -29.15
N TYR A 144 -19.05 -6.55 -28.96
CA TYR A 144 -18.52 -5.86 -27.78
C TYR A 144 -19.32 -6.14 -26.48
N LEU A 145 -20.59 -6.55 -26.58
CA LEU A 145 -21.46 -6.86 -25.43
C LEU A 145 -21.25 -8.27 -24.89
N LEU A 146 -20.64 -9.16 -25.69
CA LEU A 146 -20.37 -10.55 -25.32
C LEU A 146 -18.99 -10.76 -24.71
N GLN A 147 -18.12 -9.75 -24.76
CA GLN A 147 -16.76 -9.83 -24.24
C GLN A 147 -16.75 -9.59 -22.73
N PRO A 148 -16.12 -10.48 -21.93
CA PRO A 148 -15.88 -10.21 -20.52
C PRO A 148 -15.10 -8.90 -20.36
N ILE A 149 -15.55 -8.03 -19.45
CA ILE A 149 -14.83 -6.79 -19.16
C ILE A 149 -13.57 -7.15 -18.38
N ASP A 150 -12.44 -6.97 -19.04
CA ASP A 150 -11.12 -7.17 -18.45
C ASP A 150 -10.64 -5.92 -17.69
N LYS A 151 -9.62 -6.14 -16.85
CA LYS A 151 -8.95 -5.11 -16.03
C LYS A 151 -8.42 -3.93 -16.85
N ASP A 152 -8.23 -4.11 -18.15
CA ASP A 152 -7.66 -3.11 -19.04
C ASP A 152 -8.65 -2.09 -19.61
N HIS A 153 -9.95 -2.20 -19.29
CA HIS A 153 -10.99 -1.30 -19.77
C HIS A 153 -10.71 0.18 -19.39
N PRO A 154 -10.85 1.15 -20.32
CA PRO A 154 -10.47 2.55 -20.09
C PRO A 154 -11.26 3.20 -18.94
N GLU A 155 -12.51 2.80 -18.73
CA GLU A 155 -13.34 3.29 -17.62
C GLU A 155 -12.86 2.76 -16.26
N VAL A 156 -12.36 1.51 -16.20
CA VAL A 156 -11.76 0.91 -15.00
C VAL A 156 -10.48 1.67 -14.65
N LYS A 157 -9.58 1.87 -15.62
CA LYS A 157 -8.32 2.62 -15.42
C LYS A 157 -8.55 4.04 -14.91
N LYS A 158 -9.57 4.74 -15.43
CA LYS A 158 -9.88 6.11 -15.01
C LYS A 158 -10.37 6.16 -13.56
N ARG A 159 -11.32 5.30 -13.18
CA ARG A 159 -11.83 5.27 -11.79
C ARG A 159 -10.78 4.79 -10.80
N VAL A 160 -9.96 3.81 -11.17
CA VAL A 160 -8.81 3.39 -10.36
C VAL A 160 -7.83 4.55 -10.19
N ALA A 161 -7.51 5.30 -11.25
CA ALA A 161 -6.62 6.46 -11.16
C ALA A 161 -7.18 7.57 -10.24
N GLU A 162 -8.49 7.84 -10.31
CA GLU A 162 -9.17 8.79 -9.42
C GLU A 162 -9.12 8.33 -7.96
N ALA A 163 -9.41 7.05 -7.68
CA ALA A 163 -9.33 6.47 -6.34
C ALA A 163 -7.88 6.47 -5.79
N LEU A 164 -6.88 6.33 -6.65
CA LEU A 164 -5.46 6.44 -6.26
C LEU A 164 -5.06 7.88 -5.92
N GLN A 165 -5.66 8.89 -6.57
CA GLN A 165 -5.39 10.29 -6.28
C GLN A 165 -5.94 10.70 -4.91
N SER A 166 -7.12 10.22 -4.51
CA SER A 166 -7.68 10.52 -3.18
C SER A 166 -6.79 10.01 -2.05
N ILE A 167 -6.14 8.86 -2.21
CA ILE A 167 -5.22 8.30 -1.18
C ILE A 167 -3.96 9.12 -1.03
N LYS A 168 -3.40 9.66 -2.13
CA LYS A 168 -2.23 10.55 -2.04
C LYS A 168 -2.51 11.78 -1.18
N GLN A 169 -3.77 12.17 -1.07
CA GLN A 169 -4.22 13.29 -0.26
C GLN A 169 -4.52 12.89 1.18
N GLU A 170 -4.79 11.61 1.45
CA GLU A 170 -4.94 11.07 2.80
C GLU A 170 -3.56 10.88 3.46
N SER A 171 -3.34 11.58 4.58
CA SER A 171 -2.15 11.35 5.40
C SER A 171 -2.31 10.07 6.22
N ILE A 172 -1.45 9.07 5.99
CA ILE A 172 -1.34 7.91 6.88
C ILE A 172 -0.59 8.33 8.14
N GLU A 173 -1.25 8.23 9.29
CA GLU A 173 -0.61 8.42 10.59
C GLU A 173 0.12 7.15 11.00
N ILE A 174 1.34 7.32 11.51
CA ILE A 174 2.13 6.21 12.04
C ILE A 174 1.94 6.17 13.56
N GLU A 175 1.58 4.99 14.05
CA GLU A 175 1.37 4.73 15.46
C GLU A 175 2.65 4.99 16.27
N VAL A 176 2.48 5.45 17.51
CA VAL A 176 3.62 5.78 18.38
C VAL A 176 4.43 4.53 18.73
N ASP A 177 3.77 3.39 18.92
CA ASP A 177 4.42 2.14 19.33
C ASP A 177 5.39 1.61 18.27
N PHE A 178 5.12 1.91 17.00
CA PHE A 178 6.02 1.59 15.90
C PHE A 178 7.40 2.23 16.11
N TYR A 179 7.46 3.50 16.53
CA TYR A 179 8.74 4.19 16.77
C TYR A 179 9.56 3.50 17.86
N ILE A 180 8.91 3.08 18.94
CA ILE A 180 9.59 2.41 20.06
C ILE A 180 10.13 1.05 19.59
N ASN A 181 9.31 0.26 18.91
CA ASN A 181 9.70 -1.06 18.45
C ASN A 181 10.85 -0.98 17.42
N ALA A 182 10.79 -0.02 16.50
CA ALA A 182 11.84 0.22 15.52
C ALA A 182 13.17 0.60 16.19
N VAL A 183 13.14 1.55 17.14
CA VAL A 183 14.34 1.96 17.87
C VAL A 183 14.87 0.82 18.74
N ARG A 184 14.00 0.08 19.43
CA ARG A 184 14.37 -1.07 20.26
C ARG A 184 15.12 -2.11 19.42
N ALA A 185 14.56 -2.52 18.29
CA ALA A 185 15.19 -3.48 17.39
C ALA A 185 16.56 -2.99 16.88
N ALA A 186 16.66 -1.72 16.49
CA ALA A 186 17.91 -1.14 16.00
C ALA A 186 18.99 -1.03 17.09
N VAL A 187 18.59 -0.68 18.32
CA VAL A 187 19.49 -0.63 19.48
C VAL A 187 19.96 -2.03 19.86
N ASP A 188 19.07 -3.02 19.89
CA ASP A 188 19.43 -4.41 20.20
C ASP A 188 20.42 -4.97 19.17
N GLU A 189 20.23 -4.68 17.88
CA GLU A 189 21.17 -5.06 16.82
C GLU A 189 22.53 -4.36 17.01
N ALA A 190 22.52 -3.07 17.35
CA ALA A 190 23.75 -2.31 17.61
C ALA A 190 24.52 -2.87 18.82
N GLU A 191 23.82 -3.15 19.92
CA GLU A 191 24.42 -3.70 21.14
C GLU A 191 24.91 -5.14 20.95
N ALA A 192 24.24 -5.95 20.13
CA ALA A 192 24.71 -7.29 19.76
C ALA A 192 26.03 -7.22 18.97
N LYS A 193 26.14 -6.30 18.00
CA LYS A 193 27.37 -6.08 17.23
C LYS A 193 28.51 -5.61 18.12
N LEU A 194 28.25 -4.63 18.99
CA LEU A 194 29.24 -4.13 19.95
C LEU A 194 29.79 -5.22 20.86
N ARG A 195 28.92 -6.13 21.31
CA ARG A 195 29.31 -7.26 22.18
C ARG A 195 30.17 -8.29 21.46
N ASN A 196 29.91 -8.51 20.17
CA ASN A 196 30.73 -9.40 19.34
C ASN A 196 32.12 -8.81 19.10
N ASP A 197 32.20 -7.49 18.86
CA ASP A 197 33.46 -6.78 18.60
C ASP A 197 34.31 -6.60 19.86
N ASN A 198 33.67 -6.41 21.03
CA ASN A 198 34.35 -6.20 22.30
C ASN A 198 33.62 -6.87 23.47
N PRO A 199 33.91 -8.15 23.78
CA PRO A 199 33.25 -8.88 24.87
C PRO A 199 33.59 -8.34 26.28
N GLY A 200 34.64 -7.52 26.42
CA GLY A 200 34.99 -6.81 27.66
C GLY A 200 34.53 -5.36 27.70
N GLY A 201 33.75 -4.91 26.71
CA GLY A 201 33.24 -3.55 26.60
C GLY A 201 32.01 -3.28 27.47
N PRO A 202 31.47 -2.04 27.44
CA PRO A 202 30.21 -1.73 28.09
C PRO A 202 29.07 -2.51 27.43
N TYR A 203 28.13 -2.99 28.26
CA TYR A 203 26.98 -3.79 27.81
C TYR A 203 25.97 -3.00 26.98
N HIS A 204 25.88 -1.69 27.20
CA HIS A 204 24.86 -0.84 26.58
C HIS A 204 25.44 0.48 26.08
N GLY A 205 24.75 1.08 25.09
CA GLY A 205 25.08 2.39 24.52
C GLY A 205 25.94 2.32 23.26
N GLN A 206 26.66 3.42 22.98
CA GLN A 206 27.39 3.65 21.73
C GLN A 206 26.47 3.71 20.50
N TRP A 207 25.36 4.41 20.64
CA TRP A 207 24.46 4.67 19.53
C TRP A 207 23.99 6.12 19.54
N ILE A 208 23.71 6.62 18.35
CA ILE A 208 23.21 7.96 18.09
C ILE A 208 21.94 7.80 17.27
N ILE A 209 20.86 8.41 17.74
CA ILE A 209 19.59 8.42 17.03
C ILE A 209 19.50 9.70 16.20
N ASP A 210 19.28 9.53 14.90
CA ASP A 210 18.91 10.59 13.96
C ASP A 210 17.41 10.51 13.64
N GLY A 211 16.77 11.67 13.48
CA GLY A 211 15.43 11.75 12.93
C GLY A 211 14.27 11.48 13.88
N LEU A 212 14.49 11.43 15.20
CA LEU A 212 13.39 11.27 16.15
C LEU A 212 12.43 12.49 16.05
N PRO A 213 11.10 12.28 15.90
CA PRO A 213 10.17 13.39 15.75
C PRO A 213 10.06 14.22 17.03
N ALA A 214 9.91 15.54 16.88
CA ALA A 214 9.68 16.45 18.00
C ALA A 214 8.24 16.37 18.57
N ARG A 215 7.48 15.31 18.28
CA ARG A 215 6.10 15.12 18.72
C ARG A 215 6.07 14.70 20.20
N PRO A 216 5.45 15.48 21.10
CA PRO A 216 5.46 15.19 22.53
C PRO A 216 4.95 13.79 22.89
N ASP A 217 3.97 13.28 22.15
CA ASP A 217 3.37 11.96 22.40
C ASP A 217 4.36 10.82 22.20
N VAL A 218 5.28 10.97 21.23
CA VAL A 218 6.36 9.99 21.01
C VAL A 218 7.28 9.98 22.22
N TRP A 219 7.74 11.15 22.67
CA TRP A 219 8.63 11.27 23.83
C TRP A 219 7.99 10.77 25.14
N ARG A 220 6.70 11.01 25.35
CA ARG A 220 5.95 10.46 26.49
C ARG A 220 5.95 8.93 26.45
N SER A 221 5.62 8.35 25.30
CA SER A 221 5.63 6.90 25.14
C SER A 221 7.02 6.30 25.35
N PHE A 222 8.10 6.95 24.89
CA PHE A 222 9.47 6.52 25.22
C PHE A 222 9.75 6.54 26.73
N THR A 223 9.25 7.55 27.45
CA THR A 223 9.47 7.67 28.89
C THR A 223 8.69 6.62 29.68
N GLU A 224 7.47 6.30 29.24
CA GLU A 224 6.56 5.36 29.92
C GLU A 224 6.83 3.89 29.55
N ASN A 225 7.00 3.60 28.26
CA ASN A 225 7.04 2.24 27.72
C ASN A 225 8.45 1.72 27.42
N ALA A 226 9.46 2.60 27.36
CA ALA A 226 10.83 2.23 27.01
C ALA A 226 11.90 3.10 27.70
N PRO A 227 11.93 3.16 29.05
CA PRO A 227 12.94 3.93 29.78
C PRO A 227 14.38 3.49 29.47
N GLU A 228 14.58 2.24 29.04
CA GLU A 228 15.89 1.72 28.65
C GLU A 228 16.50 2.41 27.41
N LEU A 229 15.64 2.96 26.53
CA LEU A 229 16.02 3.63 25.29
C LEU A 229 16.20 5.16 25.47
N LEU A 230 16.07 5.68 26.69
CA LEU A 230 16.26 7.11 26.92
C LEU A 230 17.72 7.50 26.70
N PRO A 231 17.98 8.58 25.94
CA PRO A 231 19.33 9.08 25.72
C PRO A 231 19.87 9.78 26.97
N ASP A 232 21.18 9.74 27.15
CA ASP A 232 21.86 10.50 28.21
C ASP A 232 21.94 11.99 27.87
N LEU A 233 21.96 12.32 26.57
CA LEU A 233 22.06 13.69 26.06
C LEU A 233 21.12 13.90 24.86
N ILE A 234 20.37 14.99 24.91
CA ILE A 234 19.58 15.49 23.78
C ILE A 234 20.23 16.77 23.28
N VAL A 235 20.61 16.79 22.00
CA VAL A 235 21.21 17.96 21.35
C VAL A 235 20.19 18.55 20.39
N TYR A 236 19.80 19.81 20.60
CA TYR A 236 18.92 20.52 19.67
C TYR A 236 19.68 21.63 18.96
N LEU A 237 19.78 21.55 17.63
CA LEU A 237 20.36 22.61 16.81
C LEU A 237 19.29 23.64 16.49
N GLN A 238 19.53 24.88 16.89
CA GLN A 238 18.64 26.01 16.65
C GLN A 238 19.38 27.13 15.91
N ASP A 239 18.67 27.81 15.02
CA ASP A 239 19.14 29.06 14.43
C ASP A 239 18.88 30.22 15.38
N THR A 240 19.91 31.01 15.65
CA THR A 240 19.82 32.22 16.47
C THR A 240 19.59 33.49 15.65
N SER A 241 19.58 33.39 14.31
CA SER A 241 19.33 34.51 13.42
C SER A 241 17.87 34.99 13.46
N ILE A 242 17.65 36.23 13.07
CA ILE A 242 16.31 36.84 13.01
C ILE A 242 15.49 36.06 11.98
N ASN A 243 14.31 35.57 12.40
CA ASN A 243 13.39 34.78 11.57
C ASN A 243 14.03 33.54 10.90
N SER A 244 15.08 32.97 11.48
CA SER A 244 15.80 31.81 10.92
C SER A 244 16.29 32.04 9.47
N GLU A 245 16.62 33.30 9.13
CA GLU A 245 17.01 33.68 7.77
C GLU A 245 18.19 32.86 7.26
N TYR A 246 19.15 32.56 8.14
CA TYR A 246 20.33 31.78 7.78
C TYR A 246 19.95 30.36 7.34
N LEU A 247 19.13 29.65 8.13
CA LEU A 247 18.66 28.32 7.75
C LEU A 247 17.78 28.34 6.50
N LEU A 248 16.92 29.34 6.34
CA LEU A 248 16.05 29.47 5.17
C LEU A 248 16.88 29.63 3.89
N ARG A 249 17.87 30.53 3.90
CA ARG A 249 18.79 30.72 2.76
C ARG A 249 19.52 29.42 2.41
N ARG A 250 20.06 28.73 3.41
CA ARG A 250 20.75 27.46 3.21
C ARG A 250 19.81 26.37 2.67
N TRP A 251 18.60 26.29 3.20
CA TRP A 251 17.60 25.31 2.75
C TRP A 251 17.17 25.55 1.30
N ILE A 252 16.94 26.81 0.91
CA ILE A 252 16.63 27.18 -0.47
C ILE A 252 17.78 26.78 -1.40
N GLN A 253 19.02 27.08 -1.02
CA GLN A 253 20.19 26.72 -1.82
C GLN A 253 20.29 25.20 -2.04
N LEU A 254 20.10 24.40 -0.98
CA LEU A 254 20.09 22.93 -1.08
C LEU A 254 18.98 22.42 -2.00
N LYS A 255 17.80 23.04 -1.95
CA LYS A 255 16.69 22.71 -2.84
C LYS A 255 17.01 23.03 -4.29
N ILE A 256 17.62 24.18 -4.56
CA ILE A 256 18.04 24.57 -5.91
C ILE A 256 19.08 23.56 -6.46
N GLU A 257 20.05 23.18 -5.64
CA GLU A 257 21.07 22.18 -6.01
C GLU A 257 20.41 20.82 -6.34
N GLU A 258 19.47 20.36 -5.51
CA GLU A 258 18.69 19.13 -5.73
C GLU A 258 17.90 19.17 -7.05
N PHE A 259 17.31 20.32 -7.41
CA PHE A 259 16.62 20.49 -8.70
C PHE A 259 17.58 20.59 -9.89
N SER A 260 18.78 21.14 -9.70
CA SER A 260 19.78 21.30 -10.77
C SER A 260 20.58 20.02 -11.06
N GLY A 261 20.57 19.05 -10.14
CA GLY A 261 21.24 17.76 -10.28
C GLY A 261 20.37 16.65 -10.90
N LEU A 262 19.12 16.96 -11.26
CA LEU A 262 18.18 16.12 -12.01
C LEU A 262 18.26 16.46 -13.51
#